data_AF-A0A4C1U8Y0-F1
#
_entry.id   AF-A0A4C1U8Y0-F1
#
_cell.length_a   1.000
_cell.length_b   1.000
_cell.length_c   1.000
_cell.angle_alpha   90.00
_cell.angle_beta   90.00
_cell.angle_gamma   90.00
#
_symmetry.space_group_name_H-M   'P 1'
#
loop_
_entity.id
_entity.type
_entity.pdbx_description
1 polymer ?
#
loop_
_entity_poly.entity_id
_entity_poly.type
_entity_poly.pdbx_seq_one_letter_code
_entity_poly.pdbx_strand_id
1 'polypeptide(L)' 'MGSGLMPKCKSFDDASGEALGASLMQGEKELREMHPVAYASQKLSDLEKKYTATERECLGVLWTLKYFRHYV' A
#
# COMPACT_ATOMS: atom_id res chain seq x y z
N MET A 1 2.04 21.25 -27.22
CA MET A 1 2.96 20.16 -26.83
C MET A 1 2.73 19.88 -25.36
N GLY A 2 1.64 19.16 -25.05
CA GLY A 2 1.29 18.83 -23.66
C GLY A 2 2.19 17.70 -23.20
N SER A 3 3.04 17.98 -22.20
CA SER A 3 3.82 16.94 -21.53
C SER A 3 2.84 15.97 -20.87
N GLY A 4 2.63 14.80 -21.48
CA GLY A 4 1.89 13.70 -20.90
C GLY A 4 2.65 13.18 -19.69
N LEU A 5 2.41 13.78 -18.52
CA LEU A 5 2.84 13.18 -17.27
C LEU A 5 1.95 11.97 -17.04
N MET A 6 2.52 10.76 -17.10
CA MET A 6 1.83 9.59 -16.57
C MET A 6 1.48 9.85 -15.10
N PRO A 7 0.21 9.71 -14.71
CA PRO A 7 -0.21 9.95 -13.34
C PRO A 7 0.53 8.98 -12.41
N LYS A 8 1.21 9.53 -11.41
CA LYS A 8 2.07 8.77 -10.50
C LYS A 8 1.20 8.00 -9.51
N CYS A 9 1.55 6.74 -9.30
CA CYS A 9 0.97 5.90 -8.27
C CYS A 9 1.79 5.99 -6.96
N LYS A 10 1.10 6.06 -5.82
CA LYS A 10 1.68 6.00 -4.47
C LYS A 10 0.89 4.99 -3.65
N SER A 11 1.58 4.04 -3.04
CA SER A 11 0.98 3.10 -2.08
C SER A 11 1.17 3.62 -0.66
N PHE A 12 0.15 3.40 0.18
CA PHE A 12 0.21 3.58 1.63
C PHE A 12 -0.12 2.25 2.27
N ASP A 13 0.61 1.88 3.31
CA ASP A 13 0.41 0.66 4.08
C ASP A 13 0.40 0.97 5.58
N ASP A 14 -0.34 0.14 6.33
CA ASP A 14 -0.46 0.19 7.78
C ASP A 14 -0.54 -1.24 8.33
N ALA A 15 0.24 -1.52 9.37
CA ALA A 15 0.30 -2.84 9.98
C ALA A 15 -0.16 -2.79 11.44
N SER A 16 -1.26 -3.49 11.74
CA SER A 16 -1.77 -3.62 13.11
C SER A 16 -1.38 -4.96 13.75
N GLY A 17 -1.81 -5.19 14.99
CA GLY A 17 -1.68 -6.49 15.67
C GLY A 17 -2.50 -7.61 15.05
N GLU A 18 -3.51 -7.27 14.25
CA GLU A 18 -4.53 -8.23 13.79
C GLU A 18 -4.56 -8.35 12.27
N ALA A 19 -4.23 -7.28 11.55
CA ALA A 19 -4.36 -7.18 10.10
C ALA A 19 -3.40 -6.16 9.50
N LEU A 20 -3.12 -6.33 8.21
CA LEU A 20 -2.45 -5.38 7.33
C LEU A 20 -3.51 -4.65 6.49
N GLY A 21 -3.30 -3.37 6.25
CA GLY A 21 -4.09 -2.55 5.36
C GLY A 21 -3.19 -1.83 4.36
N ALA A 22 -3.68 -1.66 3.13
CA ALA A 22 -2.99 -0.86 2.14
C ALA A 22 -3.95 -0.16 1.17
N SER A 23 -3.54 0.98 0.65
CA SER A 23 -4.27 1.74 -0.36
C SER A 23 -3.33 2.22 -1.46
N LEU A 24 -3.73 2.01 -2.71
CA LEU A 24 -3.07 2.55 -3.88
C LEU A 24 -3.80 3.81 -4.33
N MET A 25 -3.05 4.90 -4.42
CA MET A 25 -3.55 6.23 -4.78
C MET A 25 -2.82 6.69 -6.05
N GLN A 26 -3.52 7.37 -6.96
CA GLN A 26 -2.94 7.86 -8.21
C GLN A 26 -3.30 9.32 -8.45
N GLY A 27 -2.33 10.13 -8.90
CA GLY A 27 -2.51 11.56 -9.20
C GLY A 27 -1.27 12.19 -9.83
N GLU A 28 -1.36 13.44 -10.27
CA GLU A 28 -0.28 14.07 -11.02
C GLU A 28 0.89 14.53 -10.16
N LYS A 29 0.64 15.16 -8.99
CA LYS A 29 1.73 15.72 -8.15
C LYS A 29 1.44 15.70 -6.65
N GLU A 30 0.29 16.20 -6.21
CA GLU A 30 0.04 16.44 -4.78
C GLU A 30 -0.90 15.41 -4.15
N LEU A 31 -0.76 15.19 -2.83
CA LEU A 31 -1.64 14.30 -2.06
C LEU A 31 -3.12 14.69 -2.17
N ARG A 32 -3.40 16.00 -2.32
CA ARG A 32 -4.77 16.55 -2.48
C ARG A 32 -5.40 16.22 -3.83
N GLU A 33 -4.59 15.86 -4.82
CA GLU A 33 -5.03 15.48 -6.16
C GLU A 33 -4.91 13.97 -6.38
N MET A 34 -4.65 13.20 -5.32
CA MET A 34 -4.57 11.76 -5.42
C MET A 34 -5.93 11.12 -5.19
N HIS A 35 -6.32 10.28 -6.14
CA HIS A 35 -7.56 9.53 -6.10
C HIS A 35 -7.27 8.06 -5.76
N PRO A 36 -8.09 7.42 -4.92
CA PRO A 36 -7.93 6.01 -4.62
C PRO A 36 -8.22 5.16 -5.85
N VAL A 37 -7.29 4.24 -6.15
CA VAL A 37 -7.39 3.27 -7.25
C VAL A 37 -7.80 1.91 -6.72
N ALA A 38 -7.20 1.49 -5.61
CA ALA A 38 -7.46 0.19 -5.01
C ALA A 38 -7.20 0.20 -3.50
N TYR A 39 -7.95 -0.62 -2.77
CA TYR A 39 -7.75 -0.90 -1.35
C TYR A 39 -7.50 -2.39 -1.17
N ALA A 40 -6.61 -2.73 -0.26
CA ALA A 40 -6.27 -4.10 0.07
C ALA A 40 -6.21 -4.24 1.59
N SER A 41 -6.71 -5.36 2.11
CA SER A 41 -6.52 -5.71 3.52
C SER A 41 -6.36 -7.22 3.68
N GLN A 42 -5.55 -7.62 4.65
CA GLN A 42 -5.31 -9.02 4.95
C GLN A 42 -5.24 -9.23 6.47
N LYS A 43 -5.97 -10.23 6.97
CA LYS A 43 -5.82 -10.67 8.37
C LYS A 43 -4.50 -11.41 8.54
N LEU A 44 -3.79 -11.08 9.62
CA LEU A 44 -2.58 -11.79 10.00
C LEU A 44 -2.91 -13.20 10.48
N SER A 45 -2.11 -14.17 10.09
CA SER A 45 -2.14 -15.53 10.65
C SER A 45 -1.63 -15.54 12.09
N ASP A 46 -1.94 -16.60 12.84
CA ASP A 46 -1.51 -16.74 14.24
C ASP A 46 0.01 -16.71 14.43
N LEU A 47 0.78 -17.01 13.37
CA LEU A 47 2.23 -16.87 13.36
C LEU A 47 2.65 -15.42 13.17
N GLU A 48 2.06 -14.73 12.20
CA GLU A 48 2.40 -13.34 11.87
C GLU A 48 1.96 -12.36 12.96
N LYS A 49 0.91 -12.68 13.73
CA LYS A 49 0.53 -11.91 14.92
C LYS A 49 1.59 -11.91 16.03
N LYS A 50 2.46 -12.93 16.07
CA LYS A 50 3.54 -13.04 17.05
C LYS A 50 4.78 -12.22 16.69
N TYR A 51 4.83 -11.69 15.46
CA TYR A 51 5.90 -10.81 15.02
C TYR A 51 5.90 -9.50 15.80
N THR A 52 7.09 -8.96 16.02
CA THR A 52 7.28 -7.62 16.58
C THR A 52 6.64 -6.57 15.67
N ALA A 53 6.41 -5.36 16.19
CA ALA A 53 5.84 -4.27 15.39
C ALA A 53 6.67 -4.02 14.12
N THR A 54 8.00 -3.94 14.25
CA THR A 54 8.91 -3.72 13.12
C THR A 54 8.82 -4.81 12.04
N GLU A 55 8.72 -6.07 12.44
CA GLU A 55 8.56 -7.18 11.51
C GLU A 55 7.21 -7.14 10.78
N ARG A 56 6.15 -6.71 11.46
CA ARG A 56 4.82 -6.54 10.87
C ARG A 56 4.78 -5.37 9.88
N GLU A 57 5.43 -4.25 10.19
CA GLU A 57 5.60 -3.14 9.24
C GLU A 57 6.34 -3.60 7.97
N CYS A 58 7.47 -4.31 8.13
CA CYS A 58 8.22 -4.86 6.99
C CYS A 58 7.39 -5.86 6.16
N LEU A 59 6.60 -6.71 6.82
CA LEU A 59 5.67 -7.63 6.17
C LEU A 59 4.59 -6.86 5.40
N GLY A 60 4.04 -5.80 5.99
CA GLY A 60 3.07 -4.88 5.39
C GLY A 60 3.56 -4.27 4.10
N VAL A 61 4.76 -3.69 4.10
CA VAL A 61 5.40 -3.10 2.91
C VAL A 61 5.59 -4.16 1.81
N LEU A 62 6.19 -5.31 2.16
CA LEU A 62 6.45 -6.38 1.19
C LEU A 62 5.17 -6.95 0.59
N TRP A 63 4.15 -7.14 1.42
CA TRP A 63 2.85 -7.61 0.99
C TRP A 63 2.17 -6.61 0.05
N THR A 64 2.17 -5.33 0.42
CA THR A 64 1.59 -4.24 -0.36
C THR A 64 2.21 -4.12 -1.74
N LEU A 65 3.54 -4.17 -1.82
CA LEU A 65 4.27 -4.15 -3.10
C LEU A 65 3.95 -5.37 -3.96
N LYS A 66 3.81 -6.55 -3.36
CA LYS A 66 3.40 -7.77 -4.09
C LYS A 66 1.96 -7.67 -4.60
N TYR A 67 1.05 -7.14 -3.78
CA TYR A 67 -0.36 -7.01 -4.12
C TYR A 67 -0.57 -6.03 -5.27
N PHE A 68 0.07 -4.85 -5.21
CA PHE A 68 -0.05 -3.81 -6.23
C PHE A 68 0.93 -3.94 -7.40
N ARG A 69 1.71 -5.03 -7.48
CA ARG A 69 2.70 -5.24 -8.57
C ARG A 69 2.11 -5.12 -9.98
N HIS A 70 0.83 -5.42 -10.16
CA HIS A 70 0.15 -5.31 -11.45
C HIS A 70 -0.43 -3.92 -11.74
N TYR A 71 -0.49 -3.05 -10.72
CA TYR A 71 -1.03 -1.70 -10.81
C TYR A 71 0.06 -0.61 -10.83
N VAL A 72 1.29 -0.96 -10.45
CA VAL A 72 2.46 -0.07 -10.36
C VAL A 72 3.37 -0.26 -11.56
#